data_AF-A0A7Y7HX55-F1
#
_entry.id   AF-A0A7Y7HX55-F1
#
_cell.length_a   1.000
_cell.length_b   1.000
_cell.length_c   1.000
_cell.angle_alpha   90.00
_cell.angle_beta   90.00
_cell.angle_gamma   90.00
#
_symmetry.space_group_name_H-M   'P 1'
#
loop_
_entity.id
_entity.type
_entity.pdbx_description
1 polymer ?
#
loop_
_entity_poly.entity_id
_entity_poly.type
_entity_poly.pdbx_seq_one_letter_code
_entity_poly.pdbx_strand_id
1 'polypeptide(L)'
;MNSAQDDLEARLRERLLLTRPVAGDRLMLADATMLAAIDGSRVLTPNERQALAGSPLTLRRFRQLSLERHAAPRPAANDPEWTGSHGMLRAASTAEALEALVTDDGHWTLHFLPRDGGWQVILSLSAEAPFAARLLREQPQLRVIDGGGAIILQGRLDADGECERAWPFATAPASHFQLYGAGFAVEPVAP
;
A
#
# COMPACT_ATOMS: atom_id res chain seq x y z
N MET A 1 4.59 -33.04 -12.99
CA MET A 1 5.49 -32.13 -13.75
C MET A 1 4.75 -31.34 -14.85
N ASN A 2 3.43 -31.08 -14.74
CA ASN A 2 2.66 -30.34 -15.77
C ASN A 2 2.34 -28.88 -15.42
N SER A 3 2.42 -28.48 -14.14
CA SER A 3 1.93 -27.18 -13.68
C SER A 3 2.67 -25.97 -14.26
N ALA A 4 3.98 -26.09 -14.54
CA ALA A 4 4.75 -25.01 -15.15
C ALA A 4 4.39 -24.75 -16.62
N GLN A 5 3.89 -25.79 -17.32
CA GLN A 5 3.47 -25.68 -18.71
C GLN A 5 2.06 -25.13 -18.81
N ASP A 6 1.18 -25.49 -17.86
CA ASP A 6 -0.18 -24.92 -17.73
C ASP A 6 -0.13 -23.42 -17.37
N ASP A 7 0.78 -23.01 -16.49
CA ASP A 7 0.99 -21.59 -16.15
C ASP A 7 1.54 -20.77 -17.33
N LEU A 8 2.42 -21.38 -18.14
CA LEU A 8 2.94 -20.74 -19.34
C LEU A 8 1.85 -20.62 -20.41
N GLU A 9 1.03 -21.65 -20.60
CA GLU A 9 -0.13 -21.62 -21.50
C GLU A 9 -1.18 -20.59 -21.06
N ALA A 10 -1.43 -20.46 -19.75
CA ALA A 10 -2.34 -19.47 -19.20
C ALA A 10 -1.83 -18.05 -19.48
N ARG A 11 -0.54 -17.79 -19.24
CA ARG A 11 0.10 -16.49 -19.54
C ARG A 11 0.15 -16.18 -21.05
N LEU A 12 0.33 -17.19 -21.89
CA LEU A 12 0.33 -17.03 -23.35
C LEU A 12 -1.09 -16.78 -23.89
N ARG A 13 -2.10 -17.46 -23.35
CA ARG A 13 -3.52 -17.20 -23.65
C ARG A 13 -3.92 -15.80 -23.18
N GLU A 14 -3.49 -15.38 -21.99
CA GLU A 14 -3.74 -14.04 -21.46
C GLU A 14 -3.09 -12.99 -22.37
N ARG A 15 -1.84 -13.19 -22.80
CA ARG A 15 -1.16 -12.33 -23.79
C ARG A 15 -1.87 -12.29 -25.14
N LEU A 16 -2.39 -13.40 -25.66
CA LEU A 16 -3.09 -13.46 -26.94
C LEU A 16 -4.47 -12.77 -26.90
N LEU A 17 -5.17 -12.88 -25.77
CA LEU A 17 -6.44 -12.17 -25.53
C LEU A 17 -6.23 -10.66 -25.40
N LEU A 18 -5.07 -10.23 -24.88
CA LEU A 18 -4.68 -8.82 -24.76
C LEU A 18 -4.29 -8.16 -26.11
N THR A 19 -4.09 -8.91 -27.20
CA THR A 19 -3.65 -8.31 -28.49
C THR A 19 -4.79 -7.85 -29.39
N ARG A 20 -6.05 -8.14 -29.05
CA ARG A 20 -7.19 -7.74 -29.89
C ARG A 20 -7.75 -6.38 -29.44
N PRO A 21 -7.52 -5.27 -30.15
CA PRO A 21 -8.18 -4.02 -29.84
C PRO A 21 -9.69 -4.19 -30.06
N VAL A 22 -10.48 -3.92 -29.03
CA VAL A 22 -11.93 -3.83 -29.12
C VAL A 22 -12.26 -2.55 -29.89
N ALA A 23 -12.98 -2.65 -31.00
CA ALA A 23 -13.32 -1.51 -31.84
C ALA A 23 -14.17 -0.50 -31.05
N GLY A 24 -13.70 0.76 -30.96
CA GLY A 24 -14.40 1.84 -30.27
C GLY A 24 -14.02 2.06 -28.81
N ASP A 25 -13.10 1.27 -28.25
CA ASP A 25 -12.61 1.46 -26.88
C ASP A 25 -11.75 2.73 -26.77
N ARG A 26 -11.99 3.51 -25.72
CA ARG A 26 -11.35 4.82 -25.48
C ARG A 26 -10.87 4.89 -24.04
N LEU A 27 -9.84 5.71 -23.83
CA LEU A 27 -9.35 5.98 -22.48
C LEU A 27 -10.43 6.77 -21.72
N MET A 28 -11.00 6.17 -20.67
CA MET A 28 -12.09 6.76 -19.90
C MET A 28 -11.60 7.54 -18.68
N LEU A 29 -10.35 7.34 -18.28
CA LEU A 29 -9.70 8.05 -17.18
C LEU A 29 -8.41 8.68 -17.65
N ALA A 30 -8.10 9.89 -17.16
CA ALA A 30 -6.82 10.52 -17.41
C ALA A 30 -5.70 9.82 -16.62
N ASP A 31 -4.50 9.73 -17.22
CA ASP A 31 -3.32 9.15 -16.58
C ASP A 31 -3.03 9.78 -15.21
N ALA A 32 -3.21 11.10 -15.05
CA ALA A 32 -3.03 11.77 -13.75
C ALA A 32 -4.01 11.27 -12.66
N THR A 33 -5.24 10.91 -13.03
CA THR A 33 -6.22 10.35 -12.09
C THR A 33 -5.89 8.89 -11.76
N MET A 34 -5.43 8.13 -12.75
CA MET A 34 -4.96 6.76 -12.55
C MET A 34 -3.71 6.70 -11.68
N LEU A 35 -2.74 7.59 -11.92
CA LEU A 35 -1.53 7.74 -11.10
C LEU A 35 -1.87 8.17 -9.69
N ALA A 36 -2.70 9.21 -9.50
CA ALA A 36 -3.10 9.64 -8.16
C ALA A 36 -3.79 8.52 -7.35
N ALA A 37 -4.54 7.64 -8.03
CA ALA A 37 -5.14 6.46 -7.43
C ALA A 37 -4.13 5.34 -7.13
N ILE A 38 -3.15 5.13 -8.01
CA ILE A 38 -2.03 4.20 -7.79
C ILE A 38 -1.16 4.68 -6.61
N ASP A 39 -0.94 5.99 -6.50
CA ASP A 39 -0.13 6.64 -5.47
C ASP A 39 -0.92 6.87 -4.16
N GLY A 40 -2.16 6.41 -4.06
CA GLY A 40 -2.99 6.54 -2.85
C GLY A 40 -3.39 7.99 -2.49
N SER A 41 -2.92 8.99 -3.23
CA SER A 41 -3.24 10.40 -3.02
C SER A 41 -4.71 10.74 -3.24
N ARG A 42 -5.46 9.88 -3.94
CA ARG A 42 -6.90 10.03 -4.18
C ARG A 42 -7.59 8.69 -4.39
N VAL A 43 -8.76 8.52 -3.79
CA VAL A 43 -9.64 7.37 -4.08
C VAL A 43 -10.44 7.59 -5.36
N LEU A 44 -10.50 6.57 -6.23
CA LEU A 44 -11.38 6.59 -7.40
C LEU A 44 -12.85 6.60 -6.96
N THR A 45 -13.62 7.55 -7.49
CA THR A 45 -15.07 7.61 -7.26
C THR A 45 -15.77 6.36 -7.82
N PRO A 46 -17.02 6.04 -7.39
CA PRO A 46 -17.77 4.92 -7.95
C PRO A 46 -17.89 4.96 -9.48
N ASN A 47 -18.11 6.14 -10.05
CA ASN A 47 -18.20 6.34 -11.51
C ASN A 47 -16.85 6.09 -12.20
N GLU A 48 -15.75 6.51 -11.59
CA GLU A 48 -14.40 6.27 -12.13
C GLU A 48 -13.98 4.80 -12.02
N ARG A 49 -14.42 4.10 -10.96
CA ARG A 49 -14.24 2.64 -10.85
C ARG A 49 -15.04 1.90 -11.91
N GLN A 50 -16.27 2.33 -12.20
CA GLN A 50 -17.06 1.80 -13.30
C GLN A 50 -16.41 2.09 -14.66
N ALA A 51 -15.85 3.28 -14.85
CA ALA A 51 -15.12 3.65 -16.07
C ALA A 51 -13.84 2.82 -16.27
N LEU A 52 -13.11 2.53 -15.19
CA LEU A 52 -11.93 1.66 -15.20
C LEU A 52 -12.29 0.21 -15.54
N ALA A 53 -13.38 -0.33 -14.99
CA ALA A 53 -13.85 -1.69 -15.25
C ALA A 53 -14.52 -1.85 -16.63
N GLY A 54 -15.15 -0.79 -17.13
CA GLY A 54 -15.92 -0.78 -18.38
C GLY A 54 -15.08 -0.60 -19.64
N SER A 55 -13.81 -0.21 -19.52
CA SER A 55 -12.90 0.00 -20.66
C SER A 55 -11.63 -0.87 -20.52
N PRO A 56 -11.49 -1.91 -21.36
CA PRO A 56 -10.26 -2.71 -21.44
C PRO A 56 -8.99 -1.88 -21.67
N LEU A 57 -9.06 -0.82 -22.49
CA LEU A 57 -7.96 0.10 -22.75
C LEU A 57 -7.55 0.87 -21.49
N THR A 58 -8.52 1.38 -20.73
CA THR A 58 -8.28 2.11 -19.46
C THR A 58 -7.68 1.17 -18.42
N LEU A 59 -8.18 -0.06 -18.32
CA LEU A 59 -7.64 -1.08 -17.43
C LEU A 59 -6.19 -1.47 -17.78
N ARG A 60 -5.90 -1.63 -19.09
CA ARG A 60 -4.52 -1.89 -19.56
C ARG A 60 -3.59 -0.74 -19.25
N ARG A 61 -4.04 0.51 -19.45
CA ARG A 61 -3.26 1.69 -19.12
C ARG A 61 -3.00 1.79 -17.62
N PHE A 62 -4.01 1.54 -16.79
CA PHE A 62 -3.85 1.48 -15.33
C PHE A 62 -2.83 0.42 -14.90
N ARG A 63 -2.92 -0.81 -15.42
CA ARG A 63 -1.92 -1.87 -15.15
C ARG A 63 -0.52 -1.49 -15.60
N GLN A 64 -0.39 -0.87 -16.77
CA GLN A 64 0.89 -0.40 -17.29
C GLN A 64 1.50 0.66 -16.37
N LEU A 65 0.72 1.67 -15.94
CA LEU A 65 1.18 2.70 -15.01
C LEU A 65 1.57 2.10 -13.66
N SER A 66 0.84 1.10 -13.16
CA SER A 66 1.22 0.38 -11.95
C SER A 66 2.56 -0.33 -12.14
N LEU A 67 2.77 -1.04 -13.25
CA LEU A 67 4.04 -1.73 -13.52
C LEU A 67 5.20 -0.75 -13.72
N GLU A 68 4.98 0.36 -14.42
CA GLU A 68 5.97 1.44 -14.59
C GLU A 68 6.35 2.06 -13.24
N ARG A 69 5.40 2.21 -12.32
CA ARG A 69 5.68 2.68 -10.95
C ARG A 69 6.49 1.69 -10.12
N HIS A 70 6.27 0.39 -10.30
CA HIS A 70 7.01 -0.68 -9.62
C HIS A 70 8.40 -0.92 -10.24
N ALA A 71 8.54 -0.68 -11.55
CA ALA A 71 9.77 -0.82 -12.30
C ALA A 71 10.61 0.47 -12.34
N ALA A 72 10.02 1.62 -12.01
CA ALA A 72 10.75 2.86 -11.79
C ALA A 72 11.82 2.60 -10.73
N PRO A 73 13.07 3.02 -10.96
CA PRO A 73 14.14 2.84 -10.00
C PRO A 73 13.69 3.44 -8.67
N ARG A 74 13.45 2.57 -7.70
CA ARG A 74 13.33 3.01 -6.30
C ARG A 74 14.59 3.81 -6.00
N PRO A 75 14.47 5.01 -5.42
CA PRO A 75 15.65 5.75 -4.99
C PRO A 75 16.49 4.79 -4.13
N ALA A 76 17.79 4.74 -4.43
CA ALA A 76 18.71 3.85 -3.74
C ALA A 76 18.59 4.09 -2.22
N ALA A 77 18.89 3.09 -1.40
CA ALA A 77 18.84 3.17 0.06
C ALA A 77 19.69 4.29 0.70
N ASN A 78 20.44 5.06 -0.11
CA ASN A 78 21.23 6.23 0.26
C ASN A 78 20.58 7.57 -0.10
N ASP A 79 19.34 7.59 -0.61
CA ASP A 79 18.63 8.83 -0.89
C ASP A 79 18.14 9.43 0.44
N PRO A 80 18.62 10.63 0.85
CA PRO A 80 18.26 11.22 2.14
C PRO A 80 16.79 11.65 2.24
N GLU A 81 16.05 11.67 1.12
CA GLU A 81 14.64 12.02 1.09
C GLU A 81 13.75 10.77 1.14
N TRP A 82 13.54 10.22 2.35
CA TRP A 82 12.49 9.23 2.57
C TRP A 82 11.13 9.77 2.12
N THR A 83 10.48 9.05 1.21
CA THR A 83 9.18 9.40 0.61
C THR A 83 8.05 8.48 1.03
N GLY A 84 8.36 7.38 1.75
CA GLY A 84 7.39 6.42 2.26
C GLY A 84 7.93 4.99 2.26
N SER A 85 7.23 4.11 2.99
CA SER A 85 7.55 2.68 3.13
C SER A 85 6.28 1.85 3.05
N HIS A 86 6.32 0.68 2.42
CA HIS A 86 5.15 -0.22 2.28
C HIS A 86 5.41 -1.54 2.97
N GLY A 87 4.38 -2.20 3.48
CA GLY A 87 4.45 -3.54 4.04
C GLY A 87 3.21 -4.36 3.75
N MET A 88 3.29 -5.66 3.99
CA MET A 88 2.21 -6.60 3.73
C MET A 88 2.08 -7.59 4.89
N LEU A 89 0.84 -7.85 5.29
CA LEU A 89 0.46 -8.96 6.18
C LEU A 89 0.92 -10.27 5.54
N ARG A 90 1.93 -10.90 6.15
CA ARG A 90 2.45 -12.18 5.69
C ARG A 90 1.55 -13.30 6.23
N ALA A 91 1.20 -14.24 5.35
CA ALA A 91 0.25 -15.33 5.59
C ALA A 91 0.66 -16.33 6.70
N ALA A 92 1.84 -16.18 7.31
CA ALA A 92 2.26 -16.94 8.50
C ALA A 92 1.59 -16.46 9.80
N SER A 93 0.80 -15.38 9.75
CA SER A 93 -0.06 -14.90 10.85
C SER A 93 -1.33 -15.75 10.96
N THR A 94 -1.17 -17.06 11.16
CA THR A 94 -2.30 -17.98 11.35
C THR A 94 -2.71 -18.00 12.82
N ALA A 95 -3.93 -17.53 13.09
CA ALA A 95 -4.74 -17.73 14.29
C ALA A 95 -4.31 -17.08 15.63
N GLU A 96 -3.06 -16.66 15.80
CA GLU A 96 -2.66 -15.80 16.93
C GLU A 96 -2.94 -14.33 16.63
N ALA A 97 -3.25 -13.55 17.67
CA ALA A 97 -3.53 -12.13 17.54
C ALA A 97 -2.39 -11.45 16.78
N LEU A 98 -2.71 -10.66 15.75
CA LEU A 98 -1.69 -9.93 15.00
C LEU A 98 -1.01 -8.92 15.93
N GLU A 99 0.23 -9.21 16.34
CA GLU A 99 0.98 -8.36 17.27
C GLU A 99 1.74 -7.24 16.56
N ALA A 100 2.27 -7.50 15.36
CA ALA A 100 3.04 -6.51 14.62
C ALA A 100 3.04 -6.75 13.09
N LEU A 101 3.22 -5.67 12.34
CA LEU A 101 3.52 -5.67 10.92
C LEU A 101 4.77 -4.85 10.64
N VAL A 102 5.65 -5.34 9.75
CA VAL A 102 6.89 -4.64 9.38
C VAL A 102 6.81 -4.26 7.91
N THR A 103 7.33 -3.08 7.57
CA THR A 103 7.48 -2.66 6.17
C THR A 103 8.51 -3.53 5.45
N ASP A 104 8.39 -3.65 4.13
CA ASP A 104 9.26 -4.47 3.29
C ASP A 104 10.72 -4.00 3.29
N ASP A 105 10.96 -2.73 3.64
CA ASP A 105 12.30 -2.16 3.84
C ASP A 105 12.84 -2.38 5.27
N GLY A 106 12.05 -2.94 6.18
CA GLY A 106 12.45 -3.22 7.56
C GLY A 106 12.57 -2.00 8.47
N HIS A 107 12.17 -0.81 8.01
CA HIS A 107 12.40 0.43 8.74
C HIS A 107 11.24 0.85 9.65
N TRP A 108 10.05 0.31 9.45
CA TRP A 108 8.88 0.63 10.25
C TRP A 108 8.20 -0.62 10.77
N THR A 109 7.78 -0.56 12.02
CA THR A 109 6.95 -1.59 12.65
C THR A 109 5.66 -0.97 13.15
N LEU A 110 4.54 -1.64 12.85
CA LEU A 110 3.21 -1.28 13.31
C LEU A 110 2.76 -2.33 14.33
N HIS A 111 2.83 -1.99 15.60
CA HIS A 111 2.43 -2.84 16.72
C HIS A 111 0.94 -2.69 17.01
N PHE A 112 0.30 -3.78 17.42
CA PHE A 112 -1.09 -3.79 17.86
C PHE A 112 -1.19 -4.38 19.26
N LEU A 113 -1.73 -3.59 20.18
CA LEU A 113 -1.89 -3.98 21.58
C LEU A 113 -3.39 -4.03 21.92
N PRO A 114 -3.88 -5.10 22.54
CA PRO A 114 -5.25 -5.13 23.06
C PRO A 114 -5.38 -4.13 24.21
N ARG A 115 -6.48 -3.37 24.24
CA ARG A 115 -6.89 -2.52 25.37
C ARG A 115 -8.34 -2.81 25.75
N ASP A 116 -8.76 -2.40 26.95
CA ASP A 116 -10.14 -2.57 27.40
C ASP A 116 -11.14 -1.99 26.39
N GLY A 117 -11.85 -2.88 25.69
CA GLY A 117 -12.85 -2.51 24.68
C GLY A 117 -12.33 -2.20 23.27
N GLY A 118 -11.05 -2.45 22.96
CA GLY A 118 -10.53 -2.18 21.62
C GLY A 118 -9.06 -2.54 21.42
N TRP A 119 -8.43 -1.83 20.48
CA TRP A 119 -7.03 -2.01 20.13
C TRP A 119 -6.30 -0.66 20.16
N GLN A 120 -5.02 -0.70 20.48
CA GLN A 120 -4.10 0.41 20.31
C GLN A 120 -3.10 0.03 19.22
N VAL A 121 -2.79 0.99 18.37
CA VAL A 121 -1.80 0.85 17.31
C VAL A 121 -0.65 1.80 17.57
N ILE A 122 0.57 1.29 17.44
CA ILE A 122 1.81 2.04 17.64
C ILE A 122 2.66 1.88 16.38
N LEU A 123 3.02 2.99 15.76
CA LEU A 123 4.01 3.03 14.68
C LEU A 123 5.37 3.31 15.32
N SER A 124 6.33 2.42 15.14
CA SER A 124 7.70 2.56 15.65
C SER A 124 8.70 2.59 14.50
N LEU A 125 9.60 3.56 14.53
CA LEU A 125 10.70 3.74 13.58
C LEU A 125 11.94 2.96 14.03
N SER A 126 12.55 2.20 13.14
CA SER A 126 13.83 1.54 13.41
C SER A 126 14.96 2.56 13.56
N ALA A 127 15.76 2.43 14.62
CA ALA A 127 16.97 3.23 14.82
C ALA A 127 18.03 3.00 13.72
N GLU A 128 17.95 1.86 13.00
CA GLU A 128 18.85 1.54 11.89
C GLU A 128 18.40 2.18 10.56
N ALA A 129 17.23 2.83 10.52
CA ALA A 129 16.76 3.47 9.30
C ALA A 129 17.67 4.66 8.92
N PRO A 130 18.17 4.72 7.66
CA PRO A 130 19.08 5.80 7.21
C PRO A 130 18.52 7.22 7.39
N PHE A 131 17.19 7.35 7.43
CA PHE A 131 16.46 8.61 7.57
C PHE A 131 16.00 8.91 9.01
N ALA A 132 16.31 8.05 10.00
CA ALA A 132 15.74 8.16 11.34
C ALA A 132 16.09 9.46 12.04
N ALA A 133 17.38 9.84 12.02
CA ALA A 133 17.85 11.08 12.65
C ALA A 133 17.18 12.35 12.07
N ARG A 134 16.78 12.32 10.80
CA ARG A 134 16.05 13.42 10.16
C ARG A 134 14.60 13.45 10.63
N LEU A 135 13.91 12.31 10.60
CA LEU A 135 12.50 12.23 11.01
C LEU A 135 12.30 12.59 12.49
N LEU A 136 13.20 12.18 13.37
CA LEU A 136 13.16 12.56 14.79
C LEU A 136 13.41 14.05 15.03
N ARG A 137 14.21 14.71 14.16
CA ARG A 137 14.50 16.13 14.26
C ARG A 137 13.36 16.99 13.70
N GLU A 138 12.87 16.64 12.52
CA GLU A 138 11.86 17.41 11.79
C GLU A 138 10.43 17.11 12.29
N GLN A 139 10.23 15.93 12.90
CA GLN A 139 8.94 15.42 13.37
C GLN A 139 7.81 15.70 12.38
N PRO A 140 7.96 15.32 11.09
CA PRO A 140 6.93 15.55 10.11
C PRO A 140 5.65 14.82 10.51
N GLN A 141 4.51 15.31 10.05
CA GLN A 141 3.28 14.57 10.23
C GLN A 141 3.31 13.34 9.32
N LEU A 142 3.06 12.17 9.89
CA LEU A 142 3.03 10.89 9.21
C LEU A 142 1.62 10.33 9.21
N ARG A 143 1.33 9.50 8.21
CA ARG A 143 0.13 8.69 8.16
C ARG A 143 0.47 7.24 7.83
N VAL A 144 -0.33 6.34 8.37
CA VAL A 144 -0.36 4.93 8.01
C VAL A 144 -1.68 4.66 7.30
N ILE A 145 -1.62 4.11 6.10
CA ILE A 145 -2.79 3.74 5.30
C ILE A 145 -2.83 2.23 5.09
N ASP A 146 -4.02 1.64 5.04
CA ASP A 146 -4.20 0.23 4.65
C ASP A 146 -4.18 0.05 3.12
N GLY A 147 -4.23 -1.20 2.66
CA GLY A 147 -4.30 -1.52 1.22
C GLY A 147 -5.60 -1.08 0.53
N GLY A 148 -6.61 -0.65 1.28
CA GLY A 148 -7.85 -0.03 0.79
C GLY A 148 -7.79 1.51 0.74
N GLY A 149 -6.71 2.12 1.25
CA GLY A 149 -6.52 3.57 1.33
C GLY A 149 -7.13 4.23 2.58
N ALA A 150 -7.62 3.47 3.56
CA ALA A 150 -8.12 4.04 4.81
C ALA A 150 -6.97 4.39 5.76
N ILE A 151 -7.08 5.52 6.45
CA ILE A 151 -6.08 5.97 7.42
C ILE A 151 -6.25 5.19 8.71
N ILE A 152 -5.22 4.42 9.08
CA ILE A 152 -5.12 3.66 10.33
C ILE A 152 -4.63 4.56 11.46
N LEU A 153 -3.61 5.36 11.18
CA LEU A 153 -2.95 6.23 12.15
C LEU A 153 -2.48 7.48 11.44
N GLN A 154 -2.60 8.63 12.09
CA GLN A 154 -1.98 9.88 11.65
C GLN A 154 -1.50 10.68 12.85
N GLY A 155 -0.24 11.10 12.83
CA GLY A 155 0.39 11.77 13.96
C GLY A 155 1.86 12.12 13.69
N ARG A 156 2.56 12.58 14.71
CA ARG A 156 4.01 12.85 14.67
C ARG A 156 4.71 11.84 15.56
N LEU A 157 5.96 11.53 15.24
CA LEU A 157 6.80 10.72 16.11
C LEU A 157 7.17 11.51 17.37
N ASP A 158 7.22 10.82 18.49
CA ASP A 158 7.77 11.33 19.74
C ASP A 158 9.32 11.20 19.77
N ALA A 159 9.90 11.44 20.95
CA ALA A 159 11.35 11.38 21.15
C ALA A 159 11.94 9.97 20.97
N ASP A 160 11.13 8.93 21.13
CA ASP A 160 11.51 7.54 21.00
C ASP A 160 11.31 7.01 19.56
N GLY A 161 10.74 7.84 18.68
CA GLY A 161 10.45 7.46 17.30
C GLY A 161 9.15 6.69 17.16
N GLU A 162 8.22 6.90 18.09
CA GLU A 162 6.93 6.22 18.12
C GLU A 162 5.77 7.18 17.89
N CYS A 163 4.69 6.66 17.34
CA CYS A 163 3.41 7.36 17.27
C CYS A 163 2.30 6.39 17.62
N GLU A 164 1.52 6.71 18.64
CA GLU A 164 0.44 5.86 19.12
C GLU A 164 -0.95 6.45 18.88
N ARG A 165 -1.90 5.59 18.52
CA ARG A 165 -3.32 5.93 18.41
C ARG A 165 -4.22 4.77 18.81
N ALA A 166 -5.43 5.11 19.25
CA ALA A 166 -6.50 4.14 19.32
C ALA A 166 -6.79 3.62 17.90
N TRP A 167 -6.95 2.31 17.78
CA TRP A 167 -7.34 1.66 16.54
C TRP A 167 -8.71 2.18 16.10
N PRO A 168 -8.85 2.73 14.87
CA PRO A 168 -10.03 3.48 14.48
C PRO A 168 -11.18 2.61 13.96
N PHE A 169 -10.96 1.30 13.80
CA PHE A 169 -11.93 0.39 13.19
C PHE A 169 -12.56 -0.55 14.21
N ALA A 170 -13.79 -0.98 13.93
CA ALA A 170 -14.52 -1.92 14.79
C ALA A 170 -13.99 -3.37 14.69
N THR A 171 -13.37 -3.73 13.58
CA THR A 171 -12.79 -5.05 13.34
C THR A 171 -11.39 -5.15 13.93
N ALA A 172 -11.00 -6.33 14.40
CA ALA A 172 -9.63 -6.58 14.86
C ALA A 172 -8.61 -6.35 13.72
N PRO A 173 -7.37 -5.92 14.03
CA PRO A 173 -6.34 -5.59 13.03
C PRO A 173 -6.13 -6.67 11.98
N ALA A 174 -5.98 -7.94 12.39
CA ALA A 174 -5.79 -9.06 11.46
C ALA A 174 -6.92 -9.17 10.42
N SER A 175 -8.17 -9.15 10.89
CA SER A 175 -9.35 -9.24 10.04
C SER A 175 -9.49 -8.02 9.12
N HIS A 176 -9.17 -6.83 9.63
CA HIS A 176 -9.18 -5.59 8.84
C HIS A 176 -8.21 -5.69 7.66
N PHE A 177 -6.95 -6.01 7.91
CA PHE A 177 -5.96 -6.10 6.83
C PHE A 177 -6.32 -7.18 5.82
N GLN A 178 -6.82 -8.34 6.25
CA GLN A 178 -7.29 -9.38 5.33
C GLN A 178 -8.41 -8.91 4.40
N LEU A 179 -9.32 -8.06 4.87
CA LEU A 179 -10.42 -7.51 4.08
C LEU A 179 -9.95 -6.43 3.08
N TYR A 180 -8.93 -5.64 3.44
CA TYR A 180 -8.49 -4.47 2.69
C TYR A 180 -7.14 -4.65 1.99
N GLY A 181 -6.93 -5.82 1.39
CA GLY A 181 -5.79 -6.06 0.48
C GLY A 181 -4.48 -6.46 1.16
N ALA A 182 -4.52 -6.77 2.46
CA ALA A 182 -3.39 -7.28 3.26
C ALA A 182 -2.16 -6.35 3.28
N GLY A 183 -2.27 -5.11 2.82
CA GLY A 183 -1.16 -4.16 2.74
C GLY A 183 -1.28 -3.00 3.72
N PHE A 184 -0.17 -2.32 3.94
CA PHE A 184 -0.14 -1.00 4.55
C PHE A 184 1.00 -0.15 4.00
N ALA A 185 0.89 1.16 4.13
CA ALA A 185 1.96 2.10 3.80
C ALA A 185 2.13 3.16 4.88
N VAL A 186 3.37 3.59 5.10
CA VAL A 186 3.77 4.67 5.99
C VAL A 186 4.28 5.81 5.11
N GLU A 187 3.65 6.97 5.21
CA GLU A 187 3.93 8.10 4.32
C GLU A 187 3.98 9.42 5.09
N PRO A 188 4.81 10.38 4.68
CA PRO A 188 4.69 11.75 5.15
C PRO A 188 3.39 12.39 4.64
N VAL A 189 2.73 13.16 5.49
CA VAL A 189 1.60 14.02 5.09
C VAL A 189 2.19 15.30 4.53
N ALA A 190 1.86 15.63 3.29
CA ALA A 190 2.24 16.90 2.69
C ALA A 190 1.73 18.06 3.57
N PRO A 191 2.56 19.10 3.83
CA PRO A 191 2.18 20.24 4.65
C PRO A 191 1.07 21.09 4.02
#